data_AF-A0A6G1EY50-F1
#
_entry.id   AF-A0A6G1EY50-F1
#
_cell.length_a   1.000
_cell.length_b   1.000
_cell.length_c   1.000
_cell.angle_alpha   90.00
_cell.angle_beta   90.00
_cell.angle_gamma   90.00
#
_symmetry.space_group_name_H-M   'P 1'
#
loop_
_entity.id
_entity.type
_entity.pdbx_description
1 polymer ?
#
loop_
_entity_poly.entity_id
_entity_poly.type
_entity_poly.pdbx_seq_one_letter_code
_entity_poly.pdbx_strand_id
1 'polypeptide(L)'
;MFQKMVTGDGILKVTDISVKEECKARPPGLNTINLLKVASSALGIGPQIAMHLAERLYTQGFISYPRTESTAYPSSFDFRSALAALVHNPLWTNDVRALLDAGFVKPKQGHDAGDHPPITPMRLATEETLDTDAWRLYQYICQHFIGIASPDCRYMRTSIEFASGGEAFHCVGYRVTSKGFTSIMPWLAVSENNIPAFKKGDTVSIHKDIYEGSTSPPDYLSESELISHGEEWHR
;
A
#
# COMPACT_ATOMS: atom_id res chain seq x y z
N MET A 1 -3.70 -0.14 42.17
CA MET A 1 -4.40 1.16 42.22
C MET A 1 -5.29 1.34 41.01
N PHE A 2 -4.78 1.12 39.79
CA PHE A 2 -5.55 1.10 38.52
C PHE A 2 -6.77 0.15 38.53
N GLN A 3 -6.59 -1.09 39.02
CA GLN A 3 -7.66 -2.09 39.16
C GLN A 3 -8.85 -1.66 40.04
N LYS A 4 -8.64 -0.80 41.05
CA LYS A 4 -9.71 -0.34 41.96
C LYS A 4 -10.50 0.87 41.43
N MET A 5 -9.90 1.65 40.51
CA MET A 5 -10.56 2.79 39.87
C MET A 5 -11.38 2.37 38.65
N VAL A 6 -10.89 1.39 37.89
CA VAL A 6 -11.64 0.78 36.79
C VAL A 6 -12.84 -0.03 37.29
N THR A 7 -12.97 -0.37 38.57
CA THR A 7 -14.18 -1.04 39.12
C THR A 7 -15.35 -0.09 39.44
N GLY A 8 -15.13 1.23 39.53
CA GLY A 8 -16.22 2.22 39.67
C GLY A 8 -16.90 2.48 38.32
N ASP A 9 -18.24 2.51 38.32
CA ASP A 9 -19.19 2.69 37.21
C ASP A 9 -18.67 2.38 35.81
N GLY A 10 -19.16 1.28 35.22
CA GLY A 10 -18.85 0.85 33.85
C GLY A 10 -19.40 1.75 32.76
N ILE A 11 -19.31 3.06 32.95
CA ILE A 11 -19.80 4.09 32.05
C ILE A 11 -18.59 4.86 31.54
N LEU A 12 -18.42 4.88 30.22
CA LEU A 12 -17.54 5.80 29.51
C LEU A 12 -18.34 7.03 29.10
N LYS A 13 -17.81 8.23 29.38
CA LYS A 13 -18.37 9.48 28.85
C LYS A 13 -17.54 9.95 27.66
N VAL A 14 -18.19 10.26 26.55
CA VAL A 14 -17.54 10.84 25.38
C VAL A 14 -17.09 12.27 25.69
N THR A 15 -15.79 12.51 25.69
CA THR A 15 -15.19 13.82 26.00
C THR A 15 -14.88 14.61 24.73
N ASP A 16 -14.49 13.94 23.65
CA ASP A 16 -14.20 14.59 22.38
C ASP A 16 -14.40 13.67 21.17
N ILE A 17 -14.68 14.29 20.02
CA ILE A 17 -14.84 13.60 18.74
C ILE A 17 -14.12 14.44 17.68
N SER A 18 -13.13 13.84 17.03
CA SER A 18 -12.40 14.44 15.92
C SER A 18 -12.61 13.63 14.66
N VAL A 19 -13.16 14.26 13.62
CA VAL A 19 -13.32 13.67 12.28
C VAL A 19 -12.40 14.41 11.32
N LYS A 20 -11.51 13.69 10.66
CA LYS A 20 -10.56 14.25 9.68
C LYS A 20 -10.60 13.45 8.39
N GLU A 21 -10.57 14.14 7.25
CA GLU A 21 -10.26 13.50 5.98
C GLU A 21 -8.75 13.30 5.91
N GLU A 22 -8.32 12.08 5.65
CA GLU A 22 -6.93 11.71 5.46
C GLU A 22 -6.73 11.07 4.09
N CYS A 23 -5.47 11.06 3.66
CA CYS A 23 -5.07 10.59 2.35
C CYS A 23 -3.92 9.61 2.50
N LYS A 24 -4.10 8.39 1.98
CA LYS A 24 -3.01 7.42 1.83
C LYS A 24 -2.42 7.64 0.44
N ALA A 25 -1.18 8.13 0.43
CA ALA A 25 -0.45 8.37 -0.80
C ALA A 25 -0.16 7.05 -1.53
N ARG A 26 -0.27 7.07 -2.85
CA ARG A 26 0.20 6.00 -3.73
C ARG A 26 1.73 5.83 -3.61
N PRO A 27 2.27 4.64 -3.90
CA PRO A 27 3.71 4.42 -3.87
C PRO A 27 4.44 5.25 -4.95
N PRO A 28 5.77 5.45 -4.80
CA PRO A 28 6.59 6.04 -5.86
C PRO A 28 6.78 5.06 -7.03
N GLY A 29 7.49 5.42 -8.08
CA GLY A 29 7.84 4.49 -9.16
C GLY A 29 8.59 3.24 -8.65
N LEU A 30 8.44 2.12 -9.34
CA LEU A 30 9.03 0.85 -8.93
C LEU A 30 10.52 0.81 -9.29
N ASN A 31 11.39 0.65 -8.30
CA ASN A 31 12.81 0.40 -8.52
C ASN A 31 13.15 -1.09 -8.27
N THR A 32 14.40 -1.46 -8.49
CA THR A 32 14.86 -2.85 -8.31
C THR A 32 14.66 -3.36 -6.89
N ILE A 33 15.03 -2.56 -5.90
CA ILE A 33 14.98 -2.97 -4.49
C ILE A 33 13.54 -3.28 -4.07
N ASN A 34 12.60 -2.39 -4.40
CA ASN A 34 11.19 -2.59 -4.07
C ASN A 34 10.58 -3.78 -4.83
N LEU A 35 10.97 -4.00 -6.09
CA LEU A 35 10.56 -5.20 -6.84
C LEU A 35 11.01 -6.48 -6.12
N LEU A 36 12.29 -6.56 -5.71
CA LEU A 36 12.84 -7.75 -5.06
C LEU A 36 12.23 -8.00 -3.68
N LYS A 37 11.99 -6.95 -2.90
CA LYS A 37 11.30 -7.04 -1.60
C LYS A 37 9.89 -7.61 -1.76
N VAL A 38 9.12 -7.13 -2.73
CA VAL A 38 7.76 -7.64 -2.94
C VAL A 38 7.77 -9.04 -3.55
N ALA A 39 8.71 -9.34 -4.44
CA ALA A 39 8.88 -10.69 -4.96
C ALA A 39 9.10 -11.72 -3.84
N SER A 40 9.98 -11.40 -2.87
CA SER A 40 10.22 -12.28 -1.72
C SER A 40 9.02 -12.32 -0.76
N SER A 41 8.62 -11.17 -0.20
CA SER A 41 7.61 -11.11 0.86
C SER A 41 6.18 -11.47 0.42
N ALA A 42 5.79 -11.11 -0.81
CA ALA A 42 4.41 -11.28 -1.28
C ALA A 42 4.25 -12.40 -2.31
N LEU A 43 5.29 -12.67 -3.13
CA LEU A 43 5.22 -13.69 -4.17
C LEU A 43 5.96 -14.99 -3.78
N GLY A 44 6.75 -14.99 -2.71
CA GLY A 44 7.57 -16.15 -2.34
C GLY A 44 8.65 -16.48 -3.37
N ILE A 45 9.07 -15.50 -4.17
CA ILE A 45 10.10 -15.64 -5.20
C ILE A 45 11.40 -15.05 -4.65
N GLY A 46 12.40 -15.90 -4.47
CA GLY A 46 13.71 -15.48 -3.97
C GLY A 46 14.35 -14.41 -4.86
N PRO A 47 15.16 -13.47 -4.31
CA PRO A 47 15.63 -12.28 -5.04
C PRO A 47 16.40 -12.59 -6.33
N GLN A 48 17.23 -13.65 -6.32
CA GLN A 48 17.99 -14.08 -7.51
C GLN A 48 17.06 -14.54 -8.64
N ILE A 49 16.02 -15.32 -8.30
CA ILE A 49 15.02 -15.81 -9.26
C ILE A 49 14.20 -14.63 -9.78
N ALA A 50 13.75 -13.74 -8.89
CA ALA A 50 13.00 -12.56 -9.26
C ALA A 50 13.76 -11.67 -10.26
N MET A 51 15.05 -11.43 -10.04
CA MET A 51 15.90 -10.69 -10.98
C MET A 51 16.04 -11.39 -12.33
N HIS A 52 16.27 -12.71 -12.33
CA HIS A 52 16.37 -13.47 -13.58
C HIS A 52 15.06 -13.42 -14.40
N LEU A 53 13.92 -13.55 -13.73
CA LEU A 53 12.60 -13.43 -14.36
C LEU A 53 12.39 -12.02 -14.93
N ALA A 54 12.75 -10.98 -14.19
CA ALA A 54 12.64 -9.59 -14.65
C ALA A 54 13.53 -9.32 -15.87
N GLU A 55 14.78 -9.81 -15.89
CA GLU A 55 15.67 -9.70 -17.05
C GLU A 55 15.12 -10.41 -18.28
N ARG A 56 14.50 -11.58 -18.09
CA ARG A 56 13.82 -12.31 -19.16
C ARG A 56 12.63 -11.52 -19.72
N LEU A 57 11.79 -10.95 -18.85
CA LEU A 57 10.68 -10.08 -19.25
C LEU A 57 11.17 -8.85 -20.02
N TYR A 58 12.28 -8.24 -19.59
CA TYR A 58 12.91 -7.12 -20.29
C TYR A 58 13.44 -7.52 -21.68
N THR A 59 14.16 -8.64 -21.78
CA THR A 59 14.70 -9.14 -23.05
C THR A 59 13.61 -9.46 -24.06
N GLN A 60 12.44 -9.90 -23.58
CA GLN A 60 11.24 -10.13 -24.39
C GLN A 60 10.44 -8.84 -24.68
N GLY A 61 10.85 -7.70 -24.12
CA GLY A 61 10.21 -6.39 -24.33
C GLY A 61 8.89 -6.18 -23.58
N PHE A 62 8.62 -6.96 -22.52
CA PHE A 62 7.42 -6.79 -21.70
C PHE A 62 7.54 -5.66 -20.68
N ILE A 63 8.75 -5.42 -20.15
CA ILE A 63 9.04 -4.38 -19.17
C ILE A 63 10.28 -3.56 -19.56
N SER A 64 10.45 -2.37 -18.96
CA SER A 64 11.70 -1.61 -19.02
C SER A 64 12.82 -2.29 -18.23
N TYR A 65 14.04 -1.78 -18.36
CA TYR A 65 15.21 -2.39 -17.75
C TYR A 65 15.07 -2.53 -16.22
N PRO A 66 15.21 -3.74 -15.64
CA PRO A 66 14.80 -4.02 -14.27
C PRO A 66 15.88 -3.73 -13.21
N ARG A 67 17.01 -3.13 -13.63
CA ARG A 67 18.12 -2.71 -12.76
C ARG A 67 18.18 -1.19 -12.77
N THR A 68 17.45 -0.58 -11.84
CA THR A 68 17.34 0.87 -11.66
C THR A 68 17.14 1.18 -10.18
N GLU A 69 17.77 2.26 -9.72
CA GLU A 69 17.53 2.87 -8.41
C GLU A 69 16.45 3.97 -8.48
N SER A 70 16.16 4.46 -9.68
CA SER A 70 15.21 5.54 -9.90
C SER A 70 13.77 5.13 -9.60
N THR A 71 13.09 6.01 -8.89
CA THR A 71 11.65 5.94 -8.58
C THR A 71 10.89 7.15 -9.15
N ALA A 72 11.58 8.16 -9.66
CA ALA A 72 11.00 9.29 -10.38
C ALA A 72 10.95 9.01 -11.90
N TYR A 73 9.83 9.34 -12.53
CA TYR A 73 9.72 9.31 -13.99
C TYR A 73 10.23 10.62 -14.61
N PRO A 74 10.91 10.57 -15.76
CA PRO A 74 11.29 11.79 -16.47
C PRO A 74 10.05 12.56 -16.94
N SER A 75 10.14 13.88 -17.02
CA SER A 75 9.02 14.74 -17.43
C SER A 75 8.47 14.43 -18.82
N SER A 76 9.31 13.86 -19.69
CA SER A 76 9.00 13.40 -21.05
C SER A 76 8.33 12.03 -21.12
N PHE A 77 8.19 11.31 -20.01
CA PHE A 77 7.62 9.96 -20.02
C PHE A 77 6.15 9.94 -20.47
N ASP A 78 5.83 9.08 -21.44
CA ASP A 78 4.49 8.95 -21.99
C ASP A 78 3.66 7.89 -21.24
N PHE A 79 3.07 8.32 -20.12
CA PHE A 79 2.14 7.51 -19.33
C PHE A 79 0.91 7.05 -20.14
N ARG A 80 0.43 7.85 -21.10
CA ARG A 80 -0.79 7.52 -21.85
C ARG A 80 -0.54 6.29 -22.72
N SER A 81 0.57 6.26 -23.44
CA SER A 81 0.94 5.11 -24.27
C SER A 81 1.21 3.85 -23.44
N ALA A 82 1.92 3.98 -22.31
CA ALA A 82 2.18 2.84 -21.42
C ALA A 82 0.88 2.27 -20.81
N LEU A 83 -0.06 3.12 -20.40
CA LEU A 83 -1.40 2.68 -19.96
C LEU A 83 -2.19 2.04 -21.11
N ALA A 84 -2.19 2.65 -22.30
CA ALA A 84 -2.90 2.12 -23.46
C ALA A 84 -2.40 0.72 -23.86
N ALA A 85 -1.10 0.44 -23.71
CA ALA A 85 -0.54 -0.89 -23.95
C ALA A 85 -1.16 -1.98 -23.05
N LEU A 86 -1.75 -1.62 -21.91
CA LEU A 86 -2.31 -2.55 -20.93
C LEU A 86 -3.83 -2.75 -21.04
N VAL A 87 -4.51 -1.95 -21.87
CA VAL A 87 -5.99 -1.81 -21.86
C VAL A 87 -6.74 -3.11 -22.15
N HIS A 88 -6.12 -4.07 -22.85
CA HIS A 88 -6.77 -5.30 -23.30
C HIS A 88 -6.63 -6.47 -22.32
N ASN A 89 -6.05 -6.29 -21.12
CA ASN A 89 -6.04 -7.34 -20.11
C ASN A 89 -7.32 -7.31 -19.25
N PRO A 90 -8.06 -8.43 -19.09
CA PRO A 90 -9.30 -8.45 -18.33
C PRO A 90 -9.13 -8.12 -16.84
N LEU A 91 -7.94 -8.32 -16.26
CA LEU A 91 -7.70 -8.07 -14.83
C LEU A 91 -7.74 -6.59 -14.45
N TRP A 92 -7.47 -5.68 -15.38
CA TRP A 92 -7.35 -4.25 -15.10
C TRP A 92 -7.84 -3.36 -16.25
N THR A 93 -8.53 -3.92 -17.26
CA THR A 93 -9.06 -3.15 -18.40
C THR A 93 -9.95 -2.00 -17.95
N ASN A 94 -10.77 -2.22 -16.91
CA ASN A 94 -11.67 -1.22 -16.39
C ASN A 94 -10.91 -0.08 -15.70
N ASP A 95 -9.92 -0.39 -14.86
CA ASP A 95 -9.07 0.60 -14.21
C ASP A 95 -8.31 1.43 -15.25
N VAL A 96 -7.70 0.77 -16.26
CA VAL A 96 -6.95 1.45 -17.32
C VAL A 96 -7.85 2.35 -18.16
N ARG A 97 -9.04 1.90 -18.56
CA ARG A 97 -9.99 2.74 -19.31
C ARG A 97 -10.43 3.94 -18.50
N ALA A 98 -10.78 3.74 -17.23
CA ALA A 98 -11.14 4.84 -16.33
C ALA A 98 -10.03 5.90 -16.25
N LEU A 99 -8.77 5.48 -16.16
CA LEU A 99 -7.62 6.39 -16.16
C LEU A 99 -7.39 7.09 -17.51
N LEU A 100 -7.62 6.41 -18.63
CA LEU A 100 -7.46 7.01 -19.97
C LEU A 100 -8.56 8.01 -20.32
N ASP A 101 -9.78 7.76 -19.83
CA ASP A 101 -11.00 8.54 -20.09
C ASP A 101 -11.15 9.72 -19.11
N ALA A 102 -11.10 9.45 -17.79
CA ALA A 102 -11.27 10.46 -16.75
C ALA A 102 -9.98 11.23 -16.43
N GLY A 103 -8.83 10.68 -16.84
CA GLY A 103 -7.51 11.24 -16.62
C GLY A 103 -6.72 10.47 -15.56
N PHE A 104 -5.41 10.31 -15.82
CA PHE A 104 -4.44 9.71 -14.91
C PHE A 104 -3.58 10.77 -14.24
N VAL A 105 -2.97 10.40 -13.12
CA VAL A 105 -2.02 11.24 -12.39
C VAL A 105 -0.60 10.95 -12.89
N LYS A 106 0.19 11.99 -13.14
CA LYS A 106 1.63 11.84 -13.36
C LYS A 106 2.34 11.89 -11.98
N PRO A 107 2.97 10.80 -11.52
CA PRO A 107 3.72 10.81 -10.26
C PRO A 107 4.87 11.82 -10.35
N LYS A 108 4.88 12.79 -9.43
CA LYS A 108 5.92 13.83 -9.33
C LYS A 108 6.94 13.57 -8.22
N GLN A 109 6.68 12.57 -7.38
CA GLN A 109 7.54 12.22 -6.25
C GLN A 109 8.40 11.01 -6.61
N GLY A 110 9.64 11.01 -6.13
CA GLY A 110 10.61 9.95 -6.35
C GLY A 110 12.03 10.49 -6.34
N HIS A 111 12.97 9.58 -6.40
CA HIS A 111 14.39 9.83 -6.59
C HIS A 111 14.77 9.50 -8.04
N ASP A 112 15.51 10.39 -8.69
CA ASP A 112 16.13 10.14 -9.99
C ASP A 112 17.62 9.89 -9.74
N ALA A 113 18.06 8.66 -10.00
CA ALA A 113 19.45 8.24 -9.84
C ALA A 113 20.29 8.52 -11.11
N GLY A 114 19.66 9.01 -12.19
CA GLY A 114 20.33 9.30 -13.46
C GLY A 114 20.66 8.06 -14.29
N ASP A 115 20.06 6.90 -13.96
CA ASP A 115 20.28 5.62 -14.62
C ASP A 115 19.20 5.31 -15.67
N HIS A 116 18.12 4.66 -15.26
CA HIS A 116 16.99 4.26 -16.09
C HIS A 116 15.69 4.67 -15.40
N PRO A 117 14.61 5.00 -16.15
CA PRO A 117 13.31 5.24 -15.54
C PRO A 117 12.82 4.03 -14.71
N PRO A 118 11.85 4.24 -13.81
CA PRO A 118 11.30 3.18 -13.00
C PRO A 118 10.81 1.98 -13.84
N ILE A 119 10.83 0.79 -13.24
CA ILE A 119 10.42 -0.46 -13.87
C ILE A 119 8.95 -0.35 -14.29
N THR A 120 8.71 -0.40 -15.60
CA THR A 120 7.44 -0.05 -16.24
C THR A 120 7.04 -1.15 -17.23
N PRO A 121 5.76 -1.55 -17.30
CA PRO A 121 5.29 -2.39 -18.39
C PRO A 121 5.33 -1.64 -19.74
N MET A 122 5.84 -2.31 -20.77
CA MET A 122 6.03 -1.76 -22.11
C MET A 122 5.14 -2.43 -23.16
N ARG A 123 4.71 -3.67 -22.90
CA ARG A 123 3.89 -4.46 -23.82
C ARG A 123 3.01 -5.43 -23.04
N LEU A 124 1.78 -5.62 -23.52
CA LEU A 124 0.85 -6.58 -22.95
C LEU A 124 1.39 -8.02 -22.98
N ALA A 125 1.32 -8.70 -21.83
CA ALA A 125 1.39 -10.14 -21.71
C ALA A 125 0.08 -10.71 -21.16
N THR A 126 -0.14 -12.00 -21.36
CA THR A 126 -1.19 -12.78 -20.71
C THR A 126 -0.60 -13.96 -19.96
N GLU A 127 -1.38 -14.57 -19.07
CA GLU A 127 -0.94 -15.74 -18.29
C GLU A 127 -0.55 -16.92 -19.18
N GLU A 128 -1.15 -17.06 -20.36
CA GLU A 128 -0.82 -18.13 -21.31
C GLU A 128 0.53 -17.88 -22.02
N THR A 129 1.00 -16.63 -22.06
CA THR A 129 2.26 -16.26 -22.74
C THR A 129 3.49 -16.33 -21.84
N LEU A 130 3.29 -16.44 -20.52
CA LEU A 130 4.36 -16.40 -19.52
C LEU A 130 4.22 -17.57 -18.55
N ASP A 131 5.34 -18.14 -18.12
CA ASP A 131 5.34 -19.12 -17.02
C ASP A 131 4.75 -18.50 -15.74
N THR A 132 4.21 -19.31 -14.84
CA THR A 132 3.49 -18.88 -13.64
C THR A 132 4.20 -17.79 -12.84
N ASP A 133 5.47 -17.96 -12.49
CA ASP A 133 6.19 -16.94 -11.69
C ASP A 133 6.55 -15.69 -12.50
N ALA A 134 6.80 -15.82 -13.80
CA ALA A 134 7.02 -14.67 -14.67
C ALA A 134 5.72 -13.86 -14.82
N TRP A 135 4.58 -14.53 -14.94
CA TRP A 135 3.27 -13.91 -14.97
C TRP A 135 2.98 -13.18 -13.65
N ARG A 136 3.20 -13.82 -12.49
CA ARG A 136 2.98 -13.21 -11.16
C ARG A 136 3.82 -11.95 -10.97
N LEU A 137 5.10 -11.98 -11.38
CA LEU A 137 5.98 -10.81 -11.31
C LEU A 137 5.54 -9.70 -12.28
N TYR A 138 5.22 -10.05 -13.52
CA TYR A 138 4.72 -9.11 -14.54
C TYR A 138 3.39 -8.46 -14.13
N GLN A 139 2.46 -9.26 -13.58
CA GLN A 139 1.18 -8.80 -13.05
C GLN A 139 1.38 -7.76 -11.95
N TYR A 140 2.29 -8.02 -11.00
CA TYR A 140 2.61 -7.05 -9.95
C TYR A 140 3.16 -5.74 -10.54
N ILE A 141 4.09 -5.81 -11.50
CA ILE A 141 4.64 -4.63 -12.18
C ILE A 141 3.53 -3.81 -12.87
N CYS A 142 2.59 -4.47 -13.53
CA CYS A 142 1.44 -3.83 -14.16
C CYS A 142 0.51 -3.16 -13.14
N GLN A 143 0.09 -3.88 -12.10
CA GLN A 143 -0.79 -3.35 -11.06
C GLN A 143 -0.14 -2.18 -10.32
N HIS A 144 1.17 -2.25 -10.06
CA HIS A 144 1.94 -1.17 -9.47
C HIS A 144 1.96 0.06 -10.39
N PHE A 145 2.26 -0.11 -11.68
CA PHE A 145 2.26 0.99 -12.65
C PHE A 145 0.88 1.67 -12.78
N ILE A 146 -0.19 0.89 -12.84
CA ILE A 146 -1.57 1.42 -12.87
C ILE A 146 -1.88 2.14 -11.55
N GLY A 147 -1.45 1.59 -10.42
CA GLY A 147 -1.62 2.18 -9.09
C GLY A 147 -0.95 3.55 -8.95
N ILE A 148 0.30 3.71 -9.40
CA ILE A 148 0.99 5.01 -9.33
C ILE A 148 0.41 6.07 -10.27
N ALA A 149 -0.23 5.63 -11.36
CA ALA A 149 -0.97 6.49 -12.29
C ALA A 149 -2.39 6.80 -11.79
N SER A 150 -2.86 6.12 -10.75
CA SER A 150 -4.15 6.34 -10.12
C SER A 150 -4.11 7.48 -9.09
N PRO A 151 -5.26 8.08 -8.75
CA PRO A 151 -5.35 9.02 -7.64
C PRO A 151 -5.08 8.34 -6.29
N ASP A 152 -4.72 9.14 -5.28
CA ASP A 152 -4.50 8.66 -3.91
C ASP A 152 -5.80 8.13 -3.27
N CYS A 153 -5.65 7.26 -2.27
CA CYS A 153 -6.78 6.76 -1.49
C CYS A 153 -7.20 7.80 -0.44
N ARG A 154 -8.50 8.08 -0.36
CA ARG A 154 -9.08 9.03 0.62
C ARG A 154 -9.97 8.28 1.59
N TYR A 155 -9.88 8.65 2.85
CA TYR A 155 -10.68 8.03 3.92
C TYR A 155 -10.95 9.03 5.04
N MET A 156 -12.02 8.79 5.78
CA MET A 156 -12.34 9.53 7.00
C MET A 156 -11.75 8.78 8.20
N ARG A 157 -10.94 9.47 8.99
CA ARG A 157 -10.49 9.02 10.31
C ARG A 157 -11.36 9.70 11.38
N THR A 158 -12.06 8.89 12.17
CA THR A 158 -12.84 9.35 13.32
C THR A 158 -12.16 8.88 14.60
N SER A 159 -11.71 9.82 15.42
CA SER A 159 -11.12 9.57 16.75
C SER A 159 -12.12 9.99 17.80
N ILE A 160 -12.42 9.11 18.74
CA ILE A 160 -13.34 9.39 19.84
C ILE A 160 -12.61 9.18 21.15
N GLU A 161 -12.61 10.22 21.98
CA GLU A 161 -12.03 10.21 23.32
C GLU A 161 -13.14 9.98 24.33
N PHE A 162 -12.85 9.13 25.31
CA PHE A 162 -13.72 8.76 26.40
C PHE A 162 -13.01 8.98 27.73
N ALA A 163 -13.77 9.28 28.78
CA ALA A 163 -13.26 9.33 30.14
C ALA A 163 -14.11 8.49 31.08
N SER A 164 -13.46 7.82 32.02
CA SER A 164 -14.09 7.12 33.16
C SER A 164 -13.12 7.00 34.32
N GLY A 165 -13.57 7.29 35.54
CA GLY A 165 -12.77 7.11 36.75
C GLY A 165 -11.46 7.89 36.82
N GLY A 166 -11.30 8.96 36.03
CA GLY A 166 -10.05 9.74 35.93
C GLY A 166 -9.10 9.29 34.82
N GLU A 167 -9.41 8.19 34.13
CA GLU A 167 -8.62 7.65 33.01
C GLU A 167 -9.22 8.04 31.65
N ALA A 168 -8.36 8.12 30.64
CA ALA A 168 -8.75 8.40 29.25
C ALA A 168 -8.63 7.14 28.38
N PHE A 169 -9.63 6.93 27.53
CA PHE A 169 -9.67 5.85 26.55
C PHE A 169 -9.97 6.46 25.18
N HIS A 170 -9.51 5.82 24.12
CA HIS A 170 -9.84 6.25 22.77
C HIS A 170 -10.20 5.08 21.88
N CYS A 171 -11.03 5.34 20.87
CA CYS A 171 -11.19 4.45 19.74
C CYS A 171 -11.05 5.22 18.44
N VAL A 172 -10.58 4.52 17.39
CA VAL A 172 -10.37 5.11 16.07
C VAL A 172 -11.09 4.26 15.04
N GLY A 173 -11.91 4.92 14.23
CA GLY A 173 -12.63 4.33 13.10
C GLY A 173 -12.15 4.91 11.77
N TYR A 174 -12.09 4.06 10.77
CA TYR A 174 -11.70 4.39 9.40
C TYR A 174 -12.84 4.02 8.44
N ARG A 175 -13.15 4.94 7.53
CA ARG A 175 -14.12 4.73 6.44
C ARG A 175 -13.54 5.25 5.13
N VAL A 176 -13.37 4.39 4.14
CA VAL A 176 -12.85 4.75 2.82
C VAL A 176 -13.91 5.55 2.06
N THR A 177 -13.53 6.74 1.58
CA THR A 177 -14.38 7.60 0.75
C THR A 177 -14.06 7.47 -0.73
N SER A 178 -12.79 7.20 -1.05
CA SER A 178 -12.33 6.87 -2.41
C SER A 178 -11.16 5.89 -2.33
N LYS A 179 -11.29 4.73 -2.99
CA LYS A 179 -10.23 3.71 -3.00
C LYS A 179 -8.94 4.18 -3.70
N GLY A 180 -9.06 5.05 -4.71
CA GLY A 180 -7.91 5.46 -5.54
C GLY A 180 -7.08 4.24 -6.01
N PHE A 181 -5.76 4.34 -5.90
CA PHE A 181 -4.82 3.28 -6.26
C PHE A 181 -5.04 1.94 -5.53
N THR A 182 -5.68 1.94 -4.36
CA THR A 182 -5.95 0.69 -3.62
C THR A 182 -7.02 -0.18 -4.27
N SER A 183 -7.73 0.33 -5.29
CA SER A 183 -8.61 -0.49 -6.13
C SER A 183 -7.82 -1.56 -6.89
N ILE A 184 -6.70 -1.17 -7.51
CA ILE A 184 -5.83 -2.06 -8.29
C ILE A 184 -4.74 -2.71 -7.43
N MET A 185 -4.44 -2.14 -6.25
CA MET A 185 -3.50 -2.68 -5.25
C MET A 185 -4.23 -2.99 -3.92
N PRO A 186 -5.13 -4.00 -3.87
CA PRO A 186 -5.97 -4.26 -2.70
C PRO A 186 -5.19 -4.65 -1.45
N TRP A 187 -3.98 -5.21 -1.59
CA TRP A 187 -3.08 -5.49 -0.46
C TRP A 187 -2.58 -4.22 0.27
N LEU A 188 -2.76 -3.04 -0.33
CA LEU A 188 -2.51 -1.74 0.31
C LEU A 188 -3.79 -1.02 0.75
N ALA A 189 -4.95 -1.69 0.71
CA ALA A 189 -6.21 -1.09 1.15
C ALA A 189 -6.17 -0.63 2.61
N VAL A 190 -6.93 0.42 2.92
CA VAL A 190 -7.17 0.85 4.30
C VAL A 190 -8.19 -0.12 4.90
N SER A 191 -7.85 -0.73 6.04
CA SER A 191 -8.78 -1.61 6.76
C SER A 191 -9.88 -0.77 7.40
N GLU A 192 -11.10 -0.89 6.89
CA GLU A 192 -12.25 -0.17 7.42
C GLU A 192 -12.75 -0.79 8.71
N ASN A 193 -12.97 0.04 9.72
CA ASN A 193 -13.61 -0.34 10.97
C ASN A 193 -14.67 0.70 11.32
N ASN A 194 -15.91 0.37 10.99
CA ASN A 194 -17.04 1.24 11.29
C ASN A 194 -17.26 1.29 12.79
N ILE A 195 -17.06 2.47 13.37
CA ILE A 195 -17.40 2.74 14.76
C ILE A 195 -18.82 3.35 14.84
N PRO A 196 -19.58 3.09 15.92
CA PRO A 196 -20.87 3.72 16.12
C PRO A 196 -20.78 5.25 16.11
N ALA A 197 -21.87 5.91 15.72
CA ALA A 197 -21.96 7.36 15.83
C ALA A 197 -22.18 7.77 17.29
N PHE A 198 -21.34 8.67 17.79
CA PHE A 198 -21.46 9.26 19.13
C PHE A 198 -21.64 10.78 19.03
N LYS A 199 -22.12 11.36 20.12
CA LYS A 199 -22.12 12.80 20.37
C LYS A 199 -21.32 13.09 21.62
N LYS A 200 -20.70 14.27 21.65
CA LYS A 200 -19.98 14.74 22.84
C LYS A 200 -20.94 14.79 24.02
N GLY A 201 -20.54 14.17 25.14
CA GLY A 201 -21.37 14.03 26.33
C GLY A 201 -22.18 12.73 26.41
N ASP A 202 -22.23 11.92 25.36
CA ASP A 202 -22.87 10.60 25.40
C ASP A 202 -22.20 9.70 26.45
N THR A 203 -22.99 8.81 27.04
CA THR A 203 -22.54 7.83 28.03
C THR A 203 -22.76 6.42 27.51
N VAL A 204 -21.75 5.57 27.64
CA VAL A 204 -21.75 4.20 27.09
C VAL A 204 -21.41 3.22 28.19
N SER A 205 -22.25 2.20 28.37
CA SER A 205 -21.95 1.09 29.27
C SER A 205 -20.90 0.18 28.64
N ILE A 206 -19.85 -0.16 29.39
CA ILE A 206 -18.75 -1.02 28.93
C ILE A 206 -18.62 -2.28 29.77
N HIS A 207 -18.28 -3.38 29.09
CA HIS A 207 -17.67 -4.55 29.72
C HIS A 207 -16.17 -4.30 29.88
N LYS A 208 -15.63 -4.70 31.03
CA LYS A 208 -14.26 -4.42 31.44
C LYS A 208 -13.49 -5.73 31.48
N ASP A 209 -12.44 -5.82 30.68
CA ASP A 209 -11.49 -6.93 30.73
C ASP A 209 -10.08 -6.37 30.97
N ILE A 210 -9.31 -7.04 31.82
CA ILE A 210 -7.92 -6.70 32.11
C ILE A 210 -7.08 -7.85 31.56
N TYR A 211 -6.16 -7.53 30.65
CA TYR A 211 -5.26 -8.49 30.04
C TYR A 211 -3.83 -8.25 30.52
N GLU A 212 -3.15 -9.33 30.89
CA GLU A 212 -1.70 -9.35 31.07
C GLU A 212 -1.06 -9.81 29.76
N GLY A 213 0.01 -9.13 29.34
CA GLY A 213 0.75 -9.46 28.14
C GLY A 213 2.26 -9.34 28.39
N SER A 214 3.04 -10.11 27.65
CA SER A 214 4.49 -10.07 27.64
C SER A 214 4.99 -9.69 26.25
N THR A 215 6.14 -9.02 26.17
CA THR A 215 6.81 -8.75 24.90
C THR A 215 7.44 -10.02 24.35
N SER A 216 7.36 -10.22 23.03
CA SER A 216 8.06 -11.30 22.35
C SER A 216 9.44 -10.84 21.86
N PRO A 217 10.45 -11.73 21.83
CA PRO A 217 11.72 -11.43 21.18
C PRO A 217 11.53 -11.21 19.66
N PRO A 218 12.46 -10.52 18.98
CA PRO A 218 12.40 -10.34 17.54
C PRO A 218 12.62 -11.67 16.81
N ASP A 219 11.98 -11.82 15.66
CA ASP A 219 12.18 -12.96 14.75
C ASP A 219 13.52 -12.83 13.99
N TYR A 220 13.91 -13.91 13.30
CA TYR A 220 15.02 -13.87 12.35
C TYR A 220 14.70 -12.99 11.15
N LEU A 221 15.73 -12.35 10.57
CA LEU A 221 15.58 -11.51 9.39
C LEU A 221 15.11 -12.33 8.18
N SER A 222 14.00 -11.90 7.59
CA SER A 222 13.55 -12.34 6.27
C SER A 222 14.46 -11.79 5.17
N GLU A 223 14.41 -12.38 3.97
CA GLU A 223 15.17 -11.88 2.82
C GLU A 223 14.80 -10.43 2.47
N SER A 224 13.53 -10.05 2.62
CA SER A 224 13.06 -8.68 2.37
C SER A 224 13.65 -7.68 3.38
N GLU A 225 13.84 -8.11 4.63
CA GLU A 225 14.50 -7.31 5.66
C GLU A 225 16.01 -7.24 5.44
N LEU A 226 16.64 -8.33 4.99
CA LEU A 226 18.06 -8.34 4.62
C LEU A 226 18.36 -7.38 3.46
N ILE A 227 17.51 -7.36 2.43
CA ILE A 227 17.62 -6.40 1.32
C ILE A 227 17.53 -4.96 1.83
N SER A 228 16.58 -4.70 2.74
CA SER A 228 16.37 -3.36 3.31
C SER A 228 17.59 -2.89 4.10
N HIS A 229 18.17 -3.78 4.91
CA HIS A 229 19.40 -3.46 5.63
C HIS A 229 20.53 -3.16 4.64
N GLY A 230 20.75 -4.00 3.62
CA GLY A 230 21.79 -3.78 2.62
C GLY A 230 21.72 -2.40 1.94
N GLU A 231 20.52 -1.90 1.63
CA GLU A 231 20.30 -0.55 1.10
C GLU A 231 20.74 0.55 2.09
N GLU A 232 20.40 0.41 3.37
CA GLU A 232 20.76 1.38 4.41
C GLU A 232 22.27 1.51 4.61
N TRP A 233 23.03 0.42 4.48
CA TRP A 233 24.50 0.44 4.59
C TRP A 233 25.20 1.16 3.42
N HIS A 234 24.52 1.33 2.29
CA HIS A 234 25.06 1.96 1.08
C HIS A 234 24.70 3.44 0.93
N ARG A 235 23.84 3.98 1.82
CA ARG A 235 23.53 5.41 1.91
C ARG A 235 24.44 6.14 2.88
#